data_AF-A0A9D5Y7E9-F1
#
_entry.id   AF-A0A9D5Y7E9-F1
#
_cell.length_a   1.000
_cell.length_b   1.000
_cell.length_c   1.000
_cell.angle_alpha   90.00
_cell.angle_beta   90.00
_cell.angle_gamma   90.00
#
_symmetry.space_group_name_H-M   'P 1'
#
loop_
_entity.id
_entity.type
_entity.pdbx_description
1 polymer ?
#
loop_
_entity_poly.entity_id
_entity_poly.type
_entity_poly.pdbx_seq_one_letter_code
_entity_poly.pdbx_strand_id
1 'polypeptide(L)'
;MNKEKLTVCGTDCTACGCYGSMCQGCNALEGRAFHMAEGSICPIYECARVKKGMCNCGACSDVPCSIWRSFRDPQFTDEQFEANINERVSALRNAQ
;
A
#
# COMPACT_ATOMS: atom_id res chain seq x y z
N MET A 1 -0.27 2.45 16.87
CA MET A 1 -0.71 2.28 15.47
C MET A 1 -1.52 0.99 15.39
N ASN A 2 -2.76 1.04 14.91
CA ASN A 2 -3.61 -0.16 14.85
C ASN A 2 -3.19 -1.00 13.63
N LYS A 3 -2.50 -2.13 13.85
CA LYS A 3 -1.89 -2.95 12.79
C LYS A 3 -2.90 -3.40 11.71
N GLU A 4 -4.18 -3.54 12.07
CA GLU A 4 -5.26 -3.96 11.15
C GLU A 4 -5.58 -2.94 10.05
N LYS A 5 -5.27 -1.65 10.26
CA LYS A 5 -5.60 -0.57 9.31
C LYS A 5 -4.43 -0.12 8.46
N LEU A 6 -3.27 -0.75 8.62
CA LEU A 6 -2.13 -0.57 7.73
C LEU A 6 -2.32 -1.42 6.47
N THR A 7 -2.25 -0.80 5.30
CA THR A 7 -2.35 -1.53 4.03
C THR A 7 -1.09 -2.34 3.74
N VAL A 8 -1.20 -3.26 2.79
CA VAL A 8 -0.08 -4.09 2.29
C VAL A 8 1.13 -3.25 1.90
N CYS A 9 0.91 -2.03 1.39
CA CYS A 9 1.96 -1.13 0.93
C CYS A 9 2.34 -0.05 1.95
N GLY A 10 1.83 -0.13 3.19
CA GLY A 10 2.22 0.76 4.30
C GLY A 10 1.42 2.04 4.46
N THR A 11 0.33 2.21 3.69
CA THR A 11 -0.58 3.36 3.87
C THR A 11 -1.46 3.14 5.09
N ASP A 12 -1.65 4.15 5.92
CA ASP A 12 -2.63 4.11 7.01
C ASP A 12 -4.02 4.48 6.48
N CYS A 13 -4.94 3.51 6.45
CA CYS A 13 -6.32 3.74 6.03
C CYS A 13 -7.05 4.74 6.95
N THR A 14 -6.67 4.89 8.22
CA THR A 14 -7.33 5.83 9.15
C THR A 14 -7.07 7.29 8.82
N ALA A 15 -5.95 7.57 8.13
CA ALA A 15 -5.61 8.90 7.66
C ALA A 15 -6.13 9.19 6.24
N CYS A 16 -6.78 8.20 5.60
CA CYS A 16 -7.27 8.33 4.22
C CYS A 16 -8.75 8.74 4.18
N GLY A 17 -9.05 9.91 3.59
CA GLY A 17 -10.43 10.40 3.45
C GLY A 17 -11.34 9.53 2.57
N CYS A 18 -10.78 8.61 1.77
CA CYS A 18 -11.55 7.66 0.97
C CYS A 18 -12.02 6.44 1.78
N TYR A 19 -11.37 6.15 2.91
CA TYR A 19 -11.64 4.96 3.70
C TYR A 19 -12.96 5.08 4.45
N GLY A 20 -13.80 4.04 4.40
CA GLY A 20 -15.14 4.01 5.00
C GLY A 20 -16.22 4.72 4.18
N SER A 21 -15.85 5.47 3.14
CA SER A 21 -16.78 6.03 2.16
C SER A 21 -16.72 5.20 0.87
N MET A 22 -15.93 5.64 -0.11
CA MET A 22 -15.79 4.97 -1.41
C MET A 22 -14.79 3.81 -1.42
N CYS A 23 -14.03 3.62 -0.34
CA CYS A 23 -13.03 2.56 -0.22
C CYS A 23 -13.20 1.79 1.11
N GLN A 24 -13.23 0.45 1.04
CA GLN A 24 -13.27 -0.44 2.21
C GLN A 24 -11.87 -0.89 2.67
N GLY A 25 -10.82 -0.39 2.01
CA GLY A 25 -9.43 -0.75 2.26
C GLY A 25 -8.95 -1.95 1.43
N CYS A 26 -7.66 -1.96 1.09
CA CYS A 26 -7.09 -2.92 0.14
C CYS A 26 -7.26 -4.38 0.57
N ASN A 27 -7.29 -4.68 1.87
CA ASN A 27 -7.48 -6.04 2.36
C ASN A 27 -8.91 -6.53 2.12
N ALA A 28 -9.92 -5.71 2.39
CA ALA A 28 -11.32 -6.04 2.14
C ALA A 28 -11.64 -6.09 0.64
N LEU A 29 -10.96 -5.26 -0.15
CA LEU A 29 -11.12 -5.19 -1.60
C LEU A 29 -10.19 -6.14 -2.37
N GLU A 30 -9.38 -6.94 -1.68
CA GLU A 30 -8.38 -7.85 -2.29
C GLU A 30 -7.50 -7.16 -3.35
N GLY A 31 -7.09 -5.92 -3.07
CA GLY A 31 -6.28 -5.10 -3.97
C GLY A 31 -7.04 -4.44 -5.12
N ARG A 32 -8.35 -4.63 -5.25
CA ARG A 32 -9.21 -3.99 -6.26
C ARG A 32 -9.77 -2.65 -5.75
N ALA A 33 -8.88 -1.72 -5.42
CA ALA A 33 -9.27 -0.39 -4.95
C ALA A 33 -10.00 0.42 -6.05
N PHE A 34 -10.76 1.45 -5.66
CA PHE A 34 -11.59 2.25 -6.56
C PHE A 34 -10.82 2.94 -7.70
N HIS A 35 -9.52 3.17 -7.53
CA HIS A 35 -8.65 3.80 -8.53
C HIS A 35 -7.95 2.77 -9.44
N MET A 36 -8.26 1.48 -9.30
CA MET A 36 -7.81 0.45 -10.23
C MET A 36 -8.73 0.42 -11.46
N ALA A 37 -8.17 0.09 -12.62
CA ALA A 37 -8.99 -0.26 -13.78
C ALA A 37 -9.91 -1.45 -13.44
N GLU A 38 -11.09 -1.49 -14.06
CA GLU A 38 -12.07 -2.55 -13.83
C GLU A 38 -11.45 -3.94 -14.02
N GLY A 39 -11.71 -4.85 -13.06
CA GLY A 39 -11.14 -6.20 -13.04
C GLY A 39 -9.65 -6.29 -12.67
N SER A 40 -8.94 -5.16 -12.51
CA SER A 40 -7.50 -5.15 -12.22
C SER A 40 -7.20 -5.18 -10.72
N ILE A 41 -6.15 -5.90 -10.34
CA ILE A 41 -5.63 -5.97 -8.97
C ILE A 41 -4.43 -5.05 -8.85
N CYS A 42 -4.30 -4.33 -7.73
CA CYS A 42 -3.10 -3.56 -7.41
C CYS A 42 -1.84 -4.46 -7.49
N PRO A 43 -0.83 -4.12 -8.31
CA PRO A 43 0.38 -4.93 -8.47
C PRO A 43 1.16 -5.15 -7.17
N ILE A 44 1.15 -4.16 -6.26
CA ILE A 44 1.80 -4.31 -4.94
C ILE A 44 1.06 -5.36 -4.11
N TYR A 45 -0.28 -5.30 -4.10
CA TYR A 45 -1.12 -6.25 -3.37
C TYR A 45 -0.95 -7.67 -3.92
N GLU A 46 -1.05 -7.83 -5.24
CA GLU A 46 -0.87 -9.11 -5.91
C GLU A 46 0.52 -9.70 -5.62
N CYS A 47 1.58 -8.90 -5.71
CA CYS A 47 2.94 -9.33 -5.40
C CYS A 47 3.07 -9.83 -3.95
N ALA A 48 2.66 -9.04 -2.97
CA ALA A 48 2.86 -9.38 -1.57
C ALA A 48 1.90 -10.49 -1.10
N ARG A 49 0.59 -10.35 -1.29
CA ARG A 49 -0.42 -11.27 -0.74
C ARG A 49 -0.58 -12.55 -1.55
N VAL A 50 -0.61 -12.44 -2.88
CA VAL A 50 -0.94 -13.57 -3.76
C VAL A 50 0.32 -14.34 -4.15
N LYS A 51 1.34 -13.63 -4.66
CA LYS A 51 2.55 -14.28 -5.19
C LYS A 51 3.56 -14.67 -4.10
N LYS A 52 3.74 -13.84 -3.08
CA LYS A 52 4.72 -14.06 -1.99
C LYS A 52 4.10 -14.55 -0.67
N GLY A 53 2.77 -14.53 -0.51
CA GLY A 53 2.10 -14.95 0.72
C GLY A 53 2.41 -14.08 1.96
N MET A 54 2.98 -12.89 1.78
CA MET A 54 3.37 -11.98 2.86
C MET A 54 2.17 -11.20 3.38
N CYS A 55 2.12 -10.83 4.67
CA CYS A 55 1.08 -9.96 5.22
C CYS A 55 1.12 -8.54 4.63
N ASN A 56 2.32 -7.99 4.51
CA ASN A 56 2.57 -6.67 3.94
C ASN A 56 3.99 -6.64 3.38
N CYS A 57 4.35 -5.57 2.66
CA CYS A 57 5.67 -5.42 2.07
C CYS A 57 6.80 -5.29 3.11
N GLY A 58 6.52 -5.07 4.40
CA GLY A 58 7.54 -4.94 5.44
C GLY A 58 8.34 -6.20 5.70
N ALA A 59 7.77 -7.38 5.37
CA ALA A 59 8.49 -8.65 5.41
C ALA A 59 9.41 -8.88 4.19
N CYS A 60 9.38 -7.98 3.19
CA CYS A 60 10.21 -8.08 2.00
C CYS A 60 11.53 -7.31 2.20
N SER A 61 12.67 -7.98 2.01
CA SER A 61 14.01 -7.36 2.09
C SER A 61 14.17 -6.19 1.12
N ASP A 62 13.49 -6.25 -0.02
CA ASP A 62 13.67 -5.30 -1.11
C ASP A 62 12.74 -4.08 -1.01
N VAL A 63 11.96 -3.94 0.08
CA VAL A 63 11.02 -2.81 0.22
C VAL A 63 11.77 -1.49 0.51
N PRO A 64 11.57 -0.41 -0.27
CA PRO A 64 10.66 -0.27 -1.42
C PRO A 64 11.30 -0.74 -2.75
N CYS A 65 10.67 -1.72 -3.42
CA CYS A 65 11.16 -2.26 -4.70
C CYS A 65 10.56 -1.53 -5.91
N SER A 66 10.94 -1.92 -7.13
CA SER A 66 10.45 -1.29 -8.37
C SER A 66 8.93 -1.35 -8.53
N ILE A 67 8.27 -2.46 -8.16
CA ILE A 67 6.80 -2.59 -8.18
C ILE A 67 6.15 -1.60 -7.22
N TRP A 68 6.78 -1.37 -6.07
CA TRP A 68 6.28 -0.41 -5.08
C TRP A 68 6.41 1.01 -5.64
N ARG A 69 7.60 1.33 -6.18
CA ARG A 69 7.92 2.64 -6.74
C ARG A 69 7.15 2.99 -8.01
N SER A 70 6.70 1.99 -8.78
CA SER A 70 5.85 2.23 -9.96
C SER A 70 4.43 2.66 -9.61
N PHE A 71 3.99 2.45 -8.35
CA PHE A 71 2.67 2.83 -7.87
C PHE A 71 2.72 4.18 -7.12
N ARG A 72 3.08 5.22 -7.88
CA ARG A 72 3.19 6.61 -7.44
C ARG A 72 1.88 7.36 -7.60
N ASP A 73 1.56 8.23 -6.65
CA ASP A 73 0.51 9.24 -6.82
C ASP A 73 1.00 10.31 -7.83
N PRO A 74 0.34 10.49 -8.98
CA PRO A 74 0.74 11.46 -9.99
C PRO A 74 0.67 12.91 -9.49
N GLN A 75 -0.01 13.19 -8.38
CA GLN A 75 -0.10 14.52 -7.78
C GLN A 75 1.12 14.89 -6.92
N PHE A 76 1.97 13.92 -6.57
CA PHE A 76 3.16 14.18 -5.77
C PHE A 76 4.34 14.68 -6.61
N THR A 77 5.06 15.67 -6.10
CA THR A 77 6.44 15.97 -6.55
C THR A 77 7.37 14.82 -6.18
N ASP A 78 8.60 14.83 -6.71
CA ASP A 78 9.59 13.79 -6.41
C ASP A 78 9.94 13.79 -4.92
N GLU A 79 10.06 14.96 -4.29
CA GLU A 79 10.34 15.09 -2.86
C GLU A 79 9.18 14.59 -2.00
N GLN A 80 7.95 14.94 -2.36
CA GLN A 80 6.75 14.45 -1.69
C GLN A 80 6.63 12.92 -1.81
N PHE A 81 6.97 12.37 -2.97
CA PHE A 81 6.93 10.95 -3.20
C PHE A 81 7.99 10.20 -2.38
N GLU A 82 9.24 10.68 -2.33
CA GLU A 82 10.27 10.07 -1.49
C GLU A 82 9.96 10.20 0.01
N ALA A 83 9.40 11.33 0.45
CA ALA A 83 8.93 11.48 1.83
C ALA A 83 7.82 10.46 2.17
N ASN A 84 6.84 10.29 1.27
CA ASN A 84 5.77 9.31 1.42
C ASN A 84 6.29 7.87 1.44
N ILE A 85 7.30 7.54 0.62
CA ILE A 85 8.00 6.25 0.65
C ILE A 85 8.57 5.99 2.04
N ASN A 86 9.34 6.94 2.56
CA ASN A 86 10.03 6.77 3.83
C ASN A 86 9.05 6.56 4.98
N GLU A 87 7.95 7.33 5.01
CA GLU A 87 6.89 7.19 6.00
C GLU A 87 6.25 5.79 5.95
N ARG A 88 5.83 5.34 4.77
CA ARG A 88 5.14 4.04 4.60
C ARG A 88 6.06 2.86 4.87
N VAL A 89 7.34 2.94 4.47
CA VAL A 89 8.34 1.89 4.76
C VAL A 89 8.65 1.83 6.26
N SER A 90 8.75 2.98 6.93
CA SER A 90 8.89 3.05 8.39
C SER A 90 7.69 2.40 9.08
N ALA A 91 6.46 2.74 8.67
CA ALA A 91 5.25 2.15 9.20
C ALA A 91 5.21 0.62 9.02
N LEU A 92 5.61 0.11 7.86
CA LEU A 92 5.72 -1.32 7.58
C LEU A 92 6.71 -2.04 8.49
N ARG A 93 7.88 -1.44 8.73
CA ARG A 93 8.92 -2.02 9.60
C ARG A 93 8.50 -2.02 11.08
N ASN A 94 7.79 -0.99 11.51
CA ASN A 94 7.25 -0.90 12.87
C ASN A 94 6.03 -1.79 13.10
N ALA A 95 5.39 -2.27 12.02
CA ALA A 95 4.22 -3.14 12.08
C ALA A 95 4.55 -4.64 12.09
N GLN A 96 5.83 -5.03 11.98
CA GLN A 96 6.26 -6.42 12.14
C GLN A 96 5.90 -6.95 13.55
#